data_AF-A0A2D6MGZ7-F1
#
_entry.id   AF-A0A2D6MGZ7-F1
#
_cell.length_a   1.000
_cell.length_b   1.000
_cell.length_c   1.000
_cell.angle_alpha   90.00
_cell.angle_beta   90.00
_cell.angle_gamma   90.00
#
_symmetry.space_group_name_H-M   'P 1'
#
loop_
_entity.id
_entity.type
_entity.pdbx_description
1 polymer ?
#
loop_
_entity_poly.entity_id
_entity_poly.type
_entity_poly.pdbx_seq_one_letter_code
_entity_poly.pdbx_strand_id
1 'polypeptide(L)' 'MSERSKIYDCVLGDLVKVVDGFDREPTLIGIGLFLGIENKLNDITGKDYAIVLVNGREQWFDEPYWKLERIS' A
#
# COMPACT_ATOMS: atom_id res chain seq x y z
N MET A 1 -5.20 -12.91 14.61
CA MET A 1 -4.54 -12.84 13.29
C MET A 1 -3.59 -11.65 13.34
N SER A 2 -2.31 -11.82 12.98
CA SER A 2 -1.36 -10.70 13.04
C SER A 2 -1.67 -9.71 11.92
N GLU A 3 -1.48 -8.41 12.16
CA GLU A 3 -1.75 -7.33 11.19
C GLU A 3 -0.96 -7.50 9.89
N ARG A 4 0.17 -8.23 9.93
CA ARG A 4 0.96 -8.58 8.76
C ARG A 4 0.17 -9.39 7.73
N SER A 5 -0.80 -10.20 8.15
CA SER A 5 -1.56 -11.08 7.24
C SER A 5 -2.61 -10.35 6.40
N LYS A 6 -3.03 -9.13 6.77
CA LYS A 6 -4.20 -8.48 6.13
C LYS A 6 -3.93 -7.95 4.72
N ILE A 7 -2.67 -7.66 4.36
CA ILE A 7 -2.33 -7.08 3.05
C ILE A 7 -1.89 -8.11 2.03
N TYR A 8 -1.32 -9.23 2.49
CA TYR A 8 -1.10 -10.36 1.59
C TYR A 8 -2.43 -10.94 1.06
N ASP A 9 -3.56 -10.59 1.66
CA ASP A 9 -4.91 -10.90 1.17
C ASP A 9 -5.48 -9.84 0.20
N CYS A 10 -4.79 -8.71 -0.04
CA CYS A 10 -5.20 -7.74 -1.06
C CYS A 10 -4.89 -8.27 -2.45
N VAL A 11 -5.88 -8.23 -3.34
CA VAL A 11 -5.72 -8.53 -4.76
C VAL A 11 -5.92 -7.27 -5.60
N LEU A 12 -5.38 -7.27 -6.82
CA LEU A 12 -5.55 -6.17 -7.78
C LEU A 12 -7.03 -5.77 -7.88
N GLY A 13 -7.30 -4.49 -7.65
CA GLY A 13 -8.65 -3.92 -7.69
C GLY A 13 -9.39 -3.88 -6.34
N ASP A 14 -8.80 -4.40 -5.26
CA ASP A 14 -9.39 -4.24 -3.93
C ASP A 14 -9.40 -2.77 -3.50
N LEU A 15 -10.46 -2.36 -2.80
CA LEU A 15 -10.49 -1.09 -2.09
C LEU A 15 -9.71 -1.23 -0.78
N VAL A 16 -8.74 -0.34 -0.60
CA VAL A 16 -7.89 -0.29 0.59
C VAL A 16 -7.99 1.09 1.22
N LYS A 17 -8.04 1.13 2.55
CA LYS A 17 -7.94 2.34 3.35
C LYS A 17 -6.48 2.56 3.72
N VAL A 18 -5.93 3.71 3.36
CA VAL A 18 -4.62 4.17 3.83
C VAL A 18 -4.80 4.72 5.24
N VAL A 19 -4.28 4.03 6.24
CA VAL A 19 -4.30 4.49 7.64
C VAL A 19 -3.02 5.24 8.00
N ASP A 20 -3.12 6.08 9.01
CA ASP A 20 -2.02 6.90 9.51
C ASP A 20 -0.92 6.04 10.17
N GLY A 21 0.30 6.57 10.23
CA GLY A 21 1.43 5.97 10.95
C GLY A 21 2.61 5.56 10.09
N PHE A 22 2.65 5.87 8.78
CA PHE A 22 3.81 5.61 7.92
C PHE A 22 5.02 6.43 8.41
N ASP A 23 6.23 5.85 8.39
CA ASP A 23 7.46 6.60 8.73
C ASP A 23 7.66 7.79 7.76
N ARG A 24 7.08 7.67 6.56
CA ARG A 24 6.87 8.77 5.63
C ARG A 24 5.37 8.99 5.49
N GLU A 25 4.88 10.12 5.98
CA GLU A 25 3.45 10.46 5.88
C GLU A 25 2.97 10.32 4.43
N PRO A 26 1.85 9.62 4.21
CA PRO A 26 1.30 9.52 2.89
C PRO A 26 0.83 10.89 2.41
N THR A 27 1.20 11.25 1.19
CA THR A 27 0.81 12.53 0.57
C THR A 27 -0.70 12.63 0.36
N LEU A 28 -1.38 11.49 0.25
CA LEU A 28 -2.83 11.37 0.17
C LEU A 28 -3.32 10.32 1.18
N ILE A 29 -4.30 10.71 2.00
CA ILE A 29 -4.97 9.84 2.96
C ILE A 29 -6.41 9.60 2.47
N GLY A 30 -6.91 8.37 2.57
CA GLY A 30 -8.27 8.03 2.17
C GLY A 30 -8.44 6.59 1.71
N ILE A 31 -9.48 6.36 0.92
CA ILE A 31 -9.74 5.09 0.24
C ILE A 31 -9.05 5.14 -1.13
N GLY A 32 -8.31 4.09 -1.45
CA GLY A 32 -7.66 3.91 -2.75
C GLY A 32 -7.88 2.52 -3.33
N LEU A 33 -7.52 2.38 -4.59
CA LEU A 33 -7.55 1.10 -5.31
C LEU A 33 -6.17 0.45 -5.24
N PHE A 34 -6.10 -0.79 -4.77
CA PHE A 34 -4.85 -1.55 -4.75
C PHE A 34 -4.46 -1.97 -6.16
N LEU A 35 -3.26 -1.58 -6.59
CA LEU A 35 -2.74 -1.89 -7.93
C LEU A 35 -1.74 -3.05 -7.92
N GLY A 36 -1.20 -3.44 -6.76
CA GLY A 36 -0.29 -4.57 -6.63
C GLY A 36 0.94 -4.27 -5.79
N ILE A 37 1.90 -5.19 -5.86
CA ILE A 37 3.22 -5.09 -5.23
C ILE A 37 4.26 -5.14 -6.35
N GLU A 38 5.12 -4.13 -6.42
CA GLU A 38 6.19 -4.06 -7.41
C GLU A 38 7.53 -3.69 -6.78
N ASN A 39 8.61 -4.19 -7.37
CA ASN A 39 9.96 -3.79 -7.04
C ASN A 39 10.32 -2.51 -7.80
N LYS A 40 10.73 -1.46 -7.10
CA LYS A 40 11.09 -0.21 -7.77
C LYS A 40 12.46 -0.40 -8.44
N LEU A 41 12.49 -0.42 -9.78
CA LEU A 41 13.72 -0.65 -10.58
C LEU A 41 14.92 0.24 -10.21
N ASN A 42 14.68 1.41 -9.61
CA ASN A 42 15.72 2.36 -9.17
C ASN A 42 16.04 2.28 -7.66
N ASP A 43 15.40 1.37 -6.93
CA ASP A 43 15.70 1.14 -5.53
C ASP A 43 16.79 0.08 -5.38
N ILE A 44 17.98 0.53 -4.97
CA ILE A 44 19.17 -0.30 -4.78
C ILE A 44 18.95 -1.29 -3.63
N THR A 45 17.95 -1.06 -2.77
CA THR A 45 17.66 -1.93 -1.63
C THR A 45 16.89 -3.19 -2.00
N GLY A 46 16.37 -3.28 -3.23
CA GLY A 46 15.61 -4.44 -3.70
C GLY A 46 14.30 -4.64 -2.94
N LYS A 47 13.73 -3.58 -2.37
CA LYS A 47 12.48 -3.65 -1.62
C LYS A 47 11.29 -3.69 -2.55
N ASP A 48 10.29 -4.42 -2.11
CA ASP A 48 8.98 -4.41 -2.72
C ASP A 48 8.17 -3.21 -2.19
N TYR A 49 7.28 -2.70 -3.03
CA TYR A 49 6.43 -1.55 -2.77
C TYR A 49 4.98 -1.88 -3.10
N ALA A 50 4.07 -1.57 -2.20
CA ALA A 50 2.65 -1.61 -2.50
C ALA A 50 2.24 -0.34 -3.26
N ILE A 51 1.47 -0.50 -4.33
CA ILE A 51 0.97 0.60 -5.15
C ILE A 51 -0.53 0.76 -4.92
N VAL A 52 -0.96 1.98 -4.58
CA VAL A 52 -2.37 2.32 -4.39
C VAL A 52 -2.72 3.56 -5.20
N LEU A 53 -3.83 3.51 -5.94
CA LEU A 53 -4.40 4.67 -6.62
C LEU A 53 -5.33 5.41 -5.66
N VAL A 54 -4.90 6.59 -5.18
CA VAL A 54 -5.69 7.46 -4.31
C VAL A 54 -6.02 8.75 -5.07
N ASN A 55 -7.31 9.08 -5.21
CA ASN A 55 -7.77 10.27 -5.95
C ASN A 55 -7.16 10.43 -7.36
N GLY A 56 -7.01 9.32 -8.09
CA GLY A 56 -6.44 9.30 -9.44
C GLY A 56 -4.92 9.50 -9.51
N ARG A 57 -4.22 9.41 -8.37
CA ARG A 57 -2.76 9.46 -8.30
C ARG A 57 -2.21 8.19 -7.68
N GLU A 58 -1.17 7.65 -8.28
CA GLU A 58 -0.45 6.50 -7.73
C GLU A 58 0.38 6.93 -6.54
N GLN A 59 0.30 6.13 -5.48
CA GLN A 59 1.09 6.28 -4.29
C GLN A 59 1.75 4.96 -3.91
N TRP A 60 3.02 5.07 -3.55
CA TRP A 60 3.90 3.94 -3.32
C TRP A 60 4.22 3.86 -1.84
N PHE A 61 4.09 2.67 -1.27
CA PHE A 61 4.25 2.42 0.15
C PHE A 61 5.38 1.42 0.37
N ASP A 62 6.39 1.82 1.14
CA ASP A 62 7.45 0.93 1.61
C ASP A 62 6.90 -0.13 2.56
N GLU A 63 7.55 -1.30 2.62
CA GLU A 63 7.30 -2.25 3.70
C GLU A 63 7.63 -1.67 5.09
N PRO A 64 6.93 -2.11 6.16
CA PRO A 64 5.84 -3.09 6.13
C PRO A 64 4.48 -2.44 5.87
N TYR A 65 3.67 -3.08 5.02
CA TYR A 65 2.50 -2.43 4.43
C TYR A 65 1.30 -2.24 5.36
N TRP A 66 1.28 -2.83 6.57
CA TRP A 66 0.14 -3.02 7.51
C TRP A 66 -0.81 -1.84 7.73
N LYS A 67 -0.42 -0.66 7.25
CA LYS A 67 -1.19 0.58 7.17
C LYS A 67 -2.09 0.68 5.91
N LEU A 68 -2.16 -0.37 5.08
CA LEU A 68 -3.18 -0.53 4.03
C LEU A 68 -4.23 -1.54 4.52
N GLU A 69 -5.42 -1.10 4.85
CA GLU A 69 -6.48 -1.99 5.32
C GLU A 69 -7.49 -2.29 4.20
N ARG A 70 -7.63 -3.55 3.80
CA ARG A 70 -8.68 -3.97 2.85
C ARG A 70 -10.07 -3.69 3.44
N ILE A 71 -10.96 -3.09 2.64
CA ILE A 71 -12.28 -2.64 3.10
C ILE A 71 -13.36 -3.74 3.02
N SER A 72 -13.07 -4.90 2.40
CA SER A 72 -13.99 -6.03 2.12
C SER A 72 -15.17 -5.69 1.21
#